data_AF-A0A7V2I9K3-F1
#
_entry.id   AF-A0A7V2I9K3-F1
#
_cell.length_a   1.000
_cell.length_b   1.000
_cell.length_c   1.000
_cell.angle_alpha   90.00
_cell.angle_beta   90.00
_cell.angle_gamma   90.00
#
_symmetry.space_group_name_H-M   'P 1'
#
loop_
_entity.id
_entity.type
_entity.pdbx_description
1 polymer ?
#
loop_
_entity_poly.entity_id
_entity_poly.type
_entity_poly.pdbx_seq_one_letter_code
_entity_poly.pdbx_strand_id
1 'polypeptide(L)'
;MDRQLPSVRPRVRRRAPLAVLALALAVSGPGRGVAATAPALVVTPATLQLAPGVKLRLAALYDPDGAGPLGAVPVEREADWSTTNPDVADVDSRGEVEGRAPGQATITAEYLGLRAAVPVTVASDGAGAPGPTPTPAPPPGADPVGPEGFGATTPGGAGQPVYRVTSLADSGPGTLRDAIARGGRYVVFDVGGVIRAESPLEVQGAFITIDGTTAPPPGITITHRGLRLRGTGVHDVVVRNLRIRDAAASSSTDCLQVSHGAWNVLIEHVSTSGCADGALDITGDPARPGPPETRDVTVAWSIFGPPVTGKKAMLVKYGTTRLSVHHNLFVDVASRNPEVTREGLAPDADTTIDFRNNVVWHWDGGTGTRVHSGARANVVGNLYGNPGGGYREALIVGTSGAAWAAVYAAGNLALDGTDLDRRGTVGAPLPAAPVTTTDACTAALEVLARAGAWPRDATDATLTAITLDACGAPPPTPGPPAPGPAPPPGDTTPSLALTPATVDLRRGEKLLFLAVYDPDGVGPAPAVTVNTQASWSTTDPDVVDVNQRGEAEGRLPGQVTIRAEYQGLAAEALARVP
;
A
#
# COMPACT_ATOMS: atom_id res chain seq x y z
N MET A 1 -74.40 6.79 -8.14
CA MET A 1 -75.55 5.87 -8.12
C MET A 1 -75.11 4.58 -8.75
N ASP A 2 -75.13 3.54 -7.92
CA ASP A 2 -74.61 2.20 -8.15
C ASP A 2 -75.05 1.57 -9.47
N ARG A 3 -74.12 0.83 -10.09
CA ARG A 3 -74.52 -0.30 -10.93
C ARG A 3 -73.84 -1.57 -10.45
N GLN A 4 -74.73 -2.47 -10.06
CA GLN A 4 -74.54 -3.85 -9.66
C GLN A 4 -73.72 -4.66 -10.69
N LEU A 5 -72.88 -5.54 -10.16
CA LEU A 5 -72.27 -6.67 -10.87
C LEU A 5 -73.32 -7.73 -11.22
N PRO A 6 -73.07 -8.55 -12.27
CA PRO A 6 -73.43 -9.95 -12.15
C PRO A 6 -72.30 -10.93 -12.54
N SER A 7 -72.02 -11.78 -11.56
CA SER A 7 -71.54 -13.17 -11.56
C SER A 7 -71.20 -13.88 -12.89
N VAL A 8 -70.03 -14.53 -12.92
CA VAL A 8 -69.79 -15.76 -13.70
C VAL A 8 -69.07 -16.79 -12.83
N ARG A 9 -69.67 -17.97 -12.69
CA ARG A 9 -69.11 -19.18 -12.04
C ARG A 9 -68.45 -20.10 -13.09
N PRO A 10 -67.61 -21.07 -12.66
CA PRO A 10 -66.26 -21.29 -13.19
C PRO A 10 -66.17 -22.43 -14.20
N ARG A 11 -65.06 -22.52 -14.95
CA ARG A 11 -64.56 -23.80 -15.48
C ARG A 11 -63.04 -23.79 -15.72
N VAL A 12 -62.38 -24.60 -14.89
CA VAL A 12 -61.23 -25.49 -15.16
C VAL A 12 -60.01 -24.88 -15.87
N ARG A 13 -58.98 -24.56 -15.07
CA ARG A 13 -57.61 -24.33 -15.55
C ARG A 13 -56.95 -25.67 -15.89
N ARG A 14 -56.58 -25.89 -17.16
CA ARG A 14 -55.45 -26.73 -17.54
C ARG A 14 -54.31 -25.81 -17.96
N ARG A 15 -53.14 -25.98 -17.32
CA ARG A 15 -51.91 -25.23 -17.58
C ARG A 15 -51.28 -25.73 -18.88
N ALA A 16 -50.89 -24.80 -19.75
CA ALA A 16 -49.84 -24.93 -20.76
C ALA A 16 -49.01 -23.63 -20.74
N PRO A 17 -47.69 -23.68 -20.97
CA PRO A 17 -46.79 -22.57 -20.65
C PRO A 17 -46.91 -21.44 -21.70
N LEU A 18 -46.98 -20.18 -21.23
CA LEU A 18 -46.86 -19.00 -22.07
C LEU A 18 -45.39 -18.83 -22.49
N ALA A 19 -45.17 -18.78 -23.80
CA ALA A 19 -43.96 -18.24 -24.40
C ALA A 19 -43.91 -16.72 -24.11
N VAL A 20 -42.81 -16.24 -23.54
CA VAL A 20 -42.52 -14.81 -23.46
C VAL A 20 -41.84 -14.41 -24.76
N LEU A 21 -42.57 -13.61 -25.53
CA LEU A 21 -42.14 -12.95 -26.76
C LEU A 21 -41.17 -11.81 -26.38
N ALA A 22 -39.89 -11.94 -26.73
CA ALA A 22 -38.93 -10.85 -26.63
C ALA A 22 -39.18 -9.85 -27.77
N LEU A 23 -39.64 -8.65 -27.42
CA LEU A 23 -39.79 -7.53 -28.34
C LEU A 23 -38.40 -6.86 -28.51
N ALA A 24 -37.72 -7.15 -29.62
CA ALA A 24 -36.52 -6.43 -30.02
C ALA A 24 -36.91 -5.06 -30.60
N LEU A 25 -36.72 -3.98 -29.83
CA LEU A 25 -36.63 -2.62 -30.40
C LEU A 25 -35.18 -2.41 -30.88
N ALA A 26 -35.01 -2.39 -32.20
CA ALA A 26 -33.77 -1.96 -32.82
C ALA A 26 -33.67 -0.42 -32.77
N VAL A 27 -32.73 0.09 -31.99
CA VAL A 27 -32.22 1.46 -32.12
C VAL A 27 -30.87 1.37 -32.82
N SER A 28 -30.83 1.76 -34.09
CA SER A 28 -29.61 1.83 -34.89
C SER A 28 -28.90 3.17 -34.66
N GLY A 29 -27.76 3.14 -33.99
CA GLY A 29 -26.73 4.19 -33.99
C GLY A 29 -25.35 3.52 -34.13
N PRO A 30 -24.33 4.20 -34.69
CA PRO A 30 -23.05 3.56 -34.96
C PRO A 30 -22.21 3.49 -33.68
N GLY A 31 -22.49 2.50 -32.84
CA GLY A 31 -21.65 2.12 -31.72
C GLY A 31 -20.53 1.20 -32.19
N ARG A 32 -19.29 1.52 -31.80
CA ARG A 32 -18.14 0.60 -31.90
C ARG A 32 -18.53 -0.74 -31.28
N GLY A 33 -18.52 -1.81 -32.07
CA GLY A 33 -18.74 -3.17 -31.58
C GLY A 33 -17.63 -3.54 -30.61
N VAL A 34 -17.94 -3.58 -29.32
CA VAL A 34 -17.17 -4.37 -28.36
C VAL A 34 -17.51 -5.82 -28.69
N ALA A 35 -16.49 -6.63 -29.02
CA ALA A 35 -16.69 -8.05 -29.24
C ALA A 35 -17.32 -8.66 -27.98
N ALA A 36 -18.46 -9.33 -28.13
CA ALA A 36 -19.07 -10.08 -27.03
C ALA A 36 -18.12 -11.21 -26.63
N THR A 37 -17.62 -11.14 -25.40
CA THR A 37 -16.86 -12.20 -24.74
C THR A 37 -17.76 -13.40 -24.45
N ALA A 38 -17.19 -14.61 -24.43
CA ALA A 38 -17.94 -15.83 -24.19
C ALA A 38 -18.23 -15.99 -22.68
N PRO A 39 -19.35 -16.64 -22.30
CA PRO A 39 -19.67 -16.89 -20.90
C PRO A 39 -18.57 -17.72 -20.23
N ALA A 40 -18.27 -17.44 -18.97
CA ALA A 40 -17.19 -18.06 -18.20
C ALA A 40 -17.67 -18.54 -16.82
N LEU A 41 -17.03 -19.58 -16.31
CA LEU A 41 -17.22 -20.07 -14.94
C LEU A 41 -15.86 -19.98 -14.24
N VAL A 42 -15.81 -19.36 -13.07
CA VAL A 42 -14.59 -19.21 -12.27
C VAL A 42 -14.84 -19.79 -10.88
N VAL A 43 -13.86 -20.54 -10.36
CA VAL A 43 -13.90 -21.03 -8.99
C VAL A 43 -12.78 -20.40 -8.18
N THR A 44 -13.09 -19.91 -6.99
CA THR A 44 -12.14 -19.25 -6.08
C THR A 44 -12.08 -19.95 -4.72
N PRO A 45 -10.88 -20.10 -4.13
CA PRO A 45 -9.56 -19.78 -4.69
C PRO A 45 -9.18 -20.68 -5.88
N ALA A 46 -8.26 -20.21 -6.74
CA ALA A 46 -7.83 -20.93 -7.95
C ALA A 46 -6.97 -22.17 -7.67
N THR A 47 -6.43 -22.30 -6.45
CA THR A 47 -5.70 -23.46 -5.93
C THR A 47 -6.03 -23.62 -4.46
N LEU A 48 -6.01 -24.85 -3.93
CA LEU A 48 -6.35 -25.12 -2.54
C LEU A 48 -5.30 -26.02 -1.87
N GLN A 49 -4.86 -25.65 -0.67
CA GLN A 49 -4.00 -26.47 0.18
C GLN A 49 -4.72 -26.74 1.50
N LEU A 50 -4.80 -28.01 1.90
CA LEU A 50 -5.48 -28.44 3.13
C LEU A 50 -4.58 -29.37 3.95
N ALA A 51 -4.76 -29.37 5.26
CA ALA A 51 -4.32 -30.49 6.09
C ALA A 51 -5.45 -31.55 6.16
N PRO A 52 -5.15 -32.82 6.44
CA PRO A 52 -6.17 -33.83 6.67
C PRO A 52 -7.15 -33.39 7.77
N GLY A 53 -8.45 -33.53 7.51
CA GLY A 53 -9.55 -33.09 8.37
C GLY A 53 -9.97 -31.62 8.23
N VAL A 54 -9.23 -30.78 7.48
CA VAL A 54 -9.59 -29.36 7.28
C VAL A 54 -10.62 -29.21 6.17
N LYS A 55 -11.63 -28.36 6.41
CA LYS A 55 -12.68 -28.01 5.44
C LYS A 55 -12.56 -26.56 4.99
N LEU A 56 -12.78 -26.31 3.70
CA LEU A 56 -12.83 -24.97 3.11
C LEU A 56 -13.88 -24.92 2.01
N ARG A 57 -14.65 -23.83 1.94
CA ARG A 57 -15.68 -23.65 0.91
C ARG A 57 -15.15 -22.88 -0.30
N LEU A 58 -15.31 -23.47 -1.47
CA LEU A 58 -15.06 -22.83 -2.76
C LEU A 58 -16.26 -21.96 -3.15
N ALA A 59 -16.01 -20.84 -3.84
CA ALA A 59 -17.06 -20.06 -4.51
C ALA A 59 -17.00 -20.31 -6.01
N ALA A 60 -18.15 -20.54 -6.65
CA ALA A 60 -18.27 -20.67 -8.10
C ALA A 60 -19.05 -19.46 -8.64
N LEU A 61 -18.45 -18.73 -9.57
CA LEU A 61 -19.01 -17.50 -10.15
C LEU A 61 -19.25 -17.71 -11.64
N TYR A 62 -20.52 -17.64 -12.07
CA TYR A 62 -20.90 -17.72 -13.47
C TYR A 62 -21.04 -16.32 -14.07
N ASP A 63 -20.24 -16.06 -15.09
CA ASP A 63 -20.24 -14.84 -15.87
C ASP A 63 -20.97 -15.09 -17.20
N PRO A 64 -22.21 -14.61 -17.39
CA PRO A 64 -23.00 -14.88 -18.59
C PRO A 64 -22.54 -14.15 -19.84
N ASP A 65 -21.75 -13.07 -19.72
CA ASP A 65 -21.30 -12.23 -20.84
C ASP A 65 -19.77 -12.17 -20.98
N GLY A 66 -19.04 -12.84 -20.09
CA GLY A 66 -17.58 -12.92 -20.11
C GLY A 66 -16.90 -11.56 -19.84
N ALA A 67 -17.65 -10.56 -19.37
CA ALA A 67 -17.15 -9.20 -19.15
C ALA A 67 -16.37 -9.05 -17.84
N GLY A 68 -16.26 -10.13 -17.06
CA GLY A 68 -15.50 -10.20 -15.82
C GLY A 68 -16.37 -10.17 -14.55
N PRO A 69 -15.74 -10.15 -13.37
CA PRO A 69 -16.40 -10.44 -12.09
C PRO A 69 -17.47 -9.43 -11.65
N LEU A 70 -17.59 -8.28 -12.33
CA LEU A 70 -18.61 -7.26 -12.04
C LEU A 70 -20.02 -7.67 -12.49
N GLY A 71 -20.16 -8.69 -13.34
CA GLY A 71 -21.43 -9.26 -13.80
C GLY A 71 -21.66 -10.73 -13.39
N ALA A 72 -20.69 -11.34 -12.69
CA ALA A 72 -20.75 -12.76 -12.35
C ALA A 72 -21.69 -13.04 -11.18
N VAL A 73 -22.53 -14.07 -11.31
CA VAL A 73 -23.47 -14.52 -10.28
C VAL A 73 -22.92 -15.72 -9.52
N PRO A 74 -23.04 -15.76 -8.18
CA PRO A 74 -22.71 -16.96 -7.40
C PRO A 74 -23.61 -18.13 -7.80
N VAL A 75 -23.00 -19.27 -8.07
CA VAL A 75 -23.67 -20.50 -8.51
C VAL A 75 -23.18 -21.74 -7.76
N GLU A 76 -22.51 -21.58 -6.60
CA GLU A 76 -21.91 -22.69 -5.86
C GLU A 76 -22.90 -23.76 -5.37
N ARG A 77 -24.20 -23.43 -5.27
CA ARG A 77 -25.26 -24.39 -4.89
C ARG A 77 -25.95 -25.01 -6.09
N GLU A 78 -25.81 -24.40 -7.25
CA GLU A 78 -26.39 -24.83 -8.52
C GLU A 78 -25.36 -25.53 -9.42
N ALA A 79 -24.07 -25.43 -9.11
CA ALA A 79 -22.99 -26.11 -9.80
C ALA A 79 -22.89 -27.59 -9.37
N ASP A 80 -22.61 -28.45 -10.34
CA ASP A 80 -22.29 -29.85 -10.11
C ASP A 80 -20.81 -29.97 -9.73
N TRP A 81 -20.56 -30.39 -8.49
CA TRP A 81 -19.21 -30.55 -7.95
C TRP A 81 -18.72 -31.98 -8.08
N SER A 82 -17.45 -32.14 -8.45
CA SER A 82 -16.78 -33.44 -8.52
C SER A 82 -15.33 -33.35 -8.09
N THR A 83 -14.76 -34.48 -7.66
CA THR A 83 -13.35 -34.63 -7.31
C THR A 83 -12.72 -35.73 -8.13
N THR A 84 -11.46 -35.57 -8.56
CA THR A 84 -10.70 -36.65 -9.19
C THR A 84 -10.25 -37.72 -8.20
N ASN A 85 -10.22 -37.43 -6.90
CA ASN A 85 -9.79 -38.37 -5.87
C ASN A 85 -10.46 -38.06 -4.51
N PRO A 86 -11.61 -38.67 -4.22
CA PRO A 86 -12.36 -38.40 -2.98
C PRO A 86 -11.65 -38.90 -1.73
N ASP A 87 -10.72 -39.85 -1.84
CA ASP A 87 -9.92 -40.32 -0.70
C ASP A 87 -8.87 -39.28 -0.28
N VAL A 88 -8.48 -38.38 -1.18
CA VAL A 88 -7.55 -37.27 -0.90
C VAL A 88 -8.30 -36.01 -0.54
N ALA A 89 -9.23 -35.54 -1.38
CA ALA A 89 -10.07 -34.39 -1.08
C ALA A 89 -11.46 -34.60 -1.65
N ASP A 90 -12.46 -34.47 -0.79
CA ASP A 90 -13.87 -34.66 -1.14
C ASP A 90 -14.60 -33.32 -1.14
N VAL A 91 -15.63 -33.18 -1.99
CA VAL A 91 -16.41 -31.94 -2.13
C VAL A 91 -17.89 -32.24 -2.03
N ASP A 92 -18.62 -31.46 -1.21
CA ASP A 92 -20.06 -31.60 -1.09
C ASP A 92 -20.84 -30.82 -2.17
N SER A 93 -22.16 -30.99 -2.20
CA SER A 93 -23.03 -30.30 -3.17
C SER A 93 -23.17 -28.79 -2.94
N ARG A 94 -22.41 -28.19 -2.02
CA ARG A 94 -22.35 -26.76 -1.73
C ARG A 94 -20.96 -26.18 -1.96
N GLY A 95 -20.03 -26.96 -2.53
CA GLY A 95 -18.65 -26.56 -2.77
C GLY A 95 -17.76 -26.56 -1.53
N GLU A 96 -18.15 -27.22 -0.44
CA GLU A 96 -17.28 -27.41 0.73
C GLU A 96 -16.33 -28.58 0.51
N VAL A 97 -15.03 -28.30 0.48
CA VAL A 97 -13.97 -29.27 0.25
C VAL A 97 -13.34 -29.68 1.57
N GLU A 98 -13.28 -30.99 1.83
CA GLU A 98 -12.62 -31.60 2.99
C GLU A 98 -11.35 -32.33 2.55
N GLY A 99 -10.20 -31.96 3.10
CA GLY A 99 -8.97 -32.73 2.92
C GLY A 99 -9.07 -34.02 3.73
N ARG A 100 -9.00 -35.19 3.09
CA ARG A 100 -9.18 -36.49 3.75
C ARG A 100 -7.86 -37.21 4.01
N ALA A 101 -7.01 -37.31 2.99
CA ALA A 101 -5.73 -37.98 3.09
C ALA A 101 -4.67 -37.29 2.24
N PRO A 102 -3.38 -37.47 2.54
CA PRO A 102 -2.33 -36.78 1.84
C PRO A 102 -2.26 -37.15 0.36
N GLY A 103 -2.10 -36.16 -0.51
CA GLY A 103 -2.06 -36.37 -1.95
C GLY A 103 -2.55 -35.16 -2.73
N GLN A 104 -2.79 -35.38 -4.03
CA GLN A 104 -3.38 -34.38 -4.91
C GLN A 104 -4.74 -34.85 -5.44
N ALA A 105 -5.67 -33.91 -5.50
CA ALA A 105 -6.98 -34.06 -6.13
C ALA A 105 -7.26 -32.81 -6.97
N THR A 106 -8.23 -32.88 -7.87
CA THR A 106 -8.75 -31.71 -8.56
C THR A 106 -10.25 -31.66 -8.33
N ILE A 107 -10.72 -30.54 -7.80
CA ILE A 107 -12.14 -30.26 -7.63
C ILE A 107 -12.63 -29.53 -8.87
N THR A 108 -13.69 -30.02 -9.49
CA THR A 108 -14.28 -29.40 -10.68
C THR A 108 -15.71 -28.98 -10.39
N ALA A 109 -16.03 -27.71 -10.65
CA ALA A 109 -17.39 -27.21 -10.74
C ALA A 109 -17.83 -27.23 -12.21
N GLU A 110 -19.01 -27.78 -12.47
CA GLU A 110 -19.68 -27.70 -13.76
C GLU A 110 -21.00 -26.94 -13.62
N TYR A 111 -21.21 -25.91 -14.44
CA TYR A 111 -22.45 -25.12 -14.46
C TYR A 111 -22.77 -24.68 -15.88
N LEU A 112 -23.98 -25.01 -16.35
CA LEU A 112 -24.45 -24.73 -17.73
C LEU A 112 -23.48 -25.20 -18.84
N GLY A 113 -22.77 -26.31 -18.61
CA GLY A 113 -21.80 -26.89 -19.55
C GLY A 113 -20.40 -26.24 -19.54
N LEU A 114 -20.19 -25.23 -18.69
CA LEU A 114 -18.87 -24.66 -18.42
C LEU A 114 -18.22 -25.38 -17.25
N ARG A 115 -16.88 -25.53 -17.29
CA ARG A 115 -16.11 -26.24 -16.27
C ARG A 115 -14.99 -25.35 -15.73
N ALA A 116 -14.83 -25.36 -14.41
CA ALA A 116 -13.74 -24.71 -13.71
C ALA A 116 -13.12 -25.70 -12.72
N ALA A 117 -11.80 -25.87 -12.80
CA ALA A 117 -11.06 -26.87 -12.03
C ALA A 117 -10.08 -26.20 -11.07
N VAL A 118 -10.04 -26.68 -9.83
CA VAL A 118 -9.16 -26.23 -8.76
C VAL A 118 -8.29 -27.39 -8.31
N PRO A 119 -6.95 -27.33 -8.48
CA PRO A 119 -6.07 -28.31 -7.90
C PRO A 119 -6.06 -28.18 -6.37
N VAL A 120 -6.19 -29.31 -5.69
CA VAL A 120 -6.17 -29.45 -4.24
C VAL A 120 -4.98 -30.30 -3.85
N THR A 121 -4.16 -29.81 -2.93
CA THR A 121 -3.08 -30.59 -2.30
C THR A 121 -3.39 -30.76 -0.82
N VAL A 122 -3.45 -32.01 -0.36
CA VAL A 122 -3.60 -32.35 1.05
C VAL A 122 -2.25 -32.83 1.58
N ALA A 123 -1.73 -32.18 2.61
CA ALA A 123 -0.39 -32.47 3.13
C ALA A 123 -0.38 -33.73 4.02
N SER A 124 0.76 -34.44 4.10
CA SER A 124 0.95 -35.58 5.01
C SER A 124 1.39 -35.16 6.39
N ASP A 125 0.70 -35.67 7.42
CA ASP A 125 1.18 -35.64 8.80
C ASP A 125 2.39 -36.58 8.93
N GLY A 126 3.59 -36.05 8.70
CA GLY A 126 4.86 -36.74 8.95
C GLY A 126 5.61 -37.22 7.71
N ALA A 127 6.09 -36.28 6.90
CA ALA A 127 7.32 -36.44 6.10
C ALA A 127 7.99 -35.07 6.02
N GLY A 128 9.32 -35.07 6.09
CA GLY A 128 10.17 -33.92 6.42
C GLY A 128 9.75 -32.60 5.79
N ALA A 129 9.85 -31.54 6.60
CA ALA A 129 9.66 -30.16 6.19
C ALA A 129 10.31 -29.95 4.81
N PRO A 130 9.62 -29.27 3.88
CA PRO A 130 10.22 -28.93 2.60
C PRO A 130 11.57 -28.26 2.92
N GLY A 131 12.66 -28.86 2.43
CA GLY A 131 13.98 -28.22 2.50
C GLY A 131 13.81 -26.79 2.04
N PRO A 132 14.45 -25.81 2.73
CA PRO A 132 13.99 -24.43 2.82
C PRO A 132 13.50 -24.01 1.45
N THR A 133 12.16 -23.96 1.29
CA THR A 133 11.58 -23.21 0.19
C THR A 133 12.28 -21.87 0.32
N PRO A 134 13.02 -21.39 -0.70
CA PRO A 134 13.74 -20.14 -0.60
C PRO A 134 12.75 -19.18 0.03
N THR A 135 13.13 -18.58 1.17
CA THR A 135 12.34 -17.55 1.85
C THR A 135 11.61 -16.82 0.75
N PRO A 136 10.25 -16.87 0.67
CA PRO A 136 9.54 -16.22 -0.42
C PRO A 136 10.20 -14.86 -0.52
N ALA A 137 10.78 -14.56 -1.67
CA ALA A 137 11.43 -13.28 -1.86
C ALA A 137 10.45 -12.25 -1.29
N PRO A 138 10.92 -11.28 -0.48
CA PRO A 138 10.06 -10.22 0.02
C PRO A 138 9.11 -9.84 -1.12
N PRO A 139 7.78 -9.77 -0.91
CA PRO A 139 6.83 -9.56 -2.01
C PRO A 139 7.43 -8.46 -2.89
N PRO A 140 7.51 -8.59 -4.23
CA PRO A 140 8.45 -7.83 -5.06
C PRO A 140 8.50 -6.31 -4.83
N GLY A 141 7.48 -5.74 -4.18
CA GLY A 141 7.49 -4.39 -3.65
C GLY A 141 8.42 -4.08 -2.48
N ALA A 142 8.71 -5.00 -1.55
CA ALA A 142 9.29 -4.64 -0.26
C ALA A 142 10.54 -3.73 -0.37
N ASP A 143 10.50 -2.64 0.40
CA ASP A 143 11.60 -1.70 0.52
C ASP A 143 12.86 -2.43 1.03
N PRO A 144 13.99 -2.41 0.28
CA PRO A 144 15.19 -3.12 0.66
C PRO A 144 15.90 -2.54 1.89
N VAL A 145 15.64 -1.27 2.24
CA VAL A 145 16.31 -0.55 3.33
C VAL A 145 15.36 -0.14 4.46
N GLY A 146 14.06 -0.35 4.27
CA GLY A 146 13.00 0.04 5.22
C GLY A 146 12.60 1.52 5.08
N PRO A 147 11.64 2.01 5.89
CA PRO A 147 11.14 3.36 5.75
C PRO A 147 12.22 4.44 5.89
N GLU A 148 12.25 5.39 4.97
CA GLU A 148 13.19 6.52 4.93
C GLU A 148 12.47 7.88 4.93
N GLY A 149 13.22 8.97 5.12
CA GLY A 149 12.65 10.31 5.09
C GLY A 149 11.90 10.76 6.36
N PHE A 150 11.21 11.90 6.26
CA PHE A 150 10.66 12.59 7.44
C PHE A 150 9.57 11.81 8.19
N GLY A 151 8.83 10.94 7.49
CA GLY A 151 7.83 10.06 8.08
C GLY A 151 8.37 8.69 8.52
N ALA A 152 9.66 8.38 8.33
CA ALA A 152 10.24 7.06 8.56
C ALA A 152 10.05 6.52 9.99
N THR A 153 10.14 7.41 10.98
CA THR A 153 10.06 7.06 12.40
C THR A 153 8.62 7.02 12.92
N THR A 154 7.63 7.14 12.02
CA THR A 154 6.21 7.08 12.38
C THR A 154 5.89 5.72 13.00
N PRO A 155 5.47 5.65 14.27
CA PRO A 155 5.21 4.37 14.95
C PRO A 155 3.92 3.70 14.44
N GLY A 156 3.00 4.46 13.84
CA GLY A 156 1.73 3.93 13.39
C GLY A 156 0.96 3.25 14.52
N GLY A 157 0.32 2.12 14.19
CA GLY A 157 -0.34 1.22 15.13
C GLY A 157 0.58 0.19 15.78
N ALA A 158 1.90 0.30 15.69
CA ALA A 158 2.80 -0.68 16.30
C ALA A 158 2.54 -0.79 17.82
N GLY A 159 2.40 -2.02 18.32
CA GLY A 159 2.04 -2.30 19.72
C GLY A 159 0.58 -1.98 20.08
N GLN A 160 -0.23 -1.49 19.15
CA GLN A 160 -1.66 -1.24 19.37
C GLN A 160 -2.49 -2.51 19.13
N PRO A 161 -3.72 -2.60 19.70
CA PRO A 161 -4.62 -3.71 19.43
C PRO A 161 -4.89 -3.90 17.93
N VAL A 162 -4.85 -5.16 17.49
CA VAL A 162 -5.18 -5.53 16.11
C VAL A 162 -6.68 -5.38 15.88
N TYR A 163 -7.05 -4.66 14.82
CA TYR A 163 -8.40 -4.63 14.29
C TYR A 163 -8.44 -5.38 12.96
N ARG A 164 -9.29 -6.39 12.85
CA ARG A 164 -9.45 -7.20 11.64
C ARG A 164 -10.62 -6.70 10.80
N VAL A 165 -10.35 -6.26 9.58
CA VAL A 165 -11.37 -5.98 8.58
C VAL A 165 -11.83 -7.31 7.99
N THR A 166 -13.09 -7.64 8.20
CA THR A 166 -13.74 -8.90 7.80
C THR A 166 -14.86 -8.68 6.78
N SER A 167 -15.12 -7.42 6.39
CA SER A 167 -16.18 -7.05 5.47
C SER A 167 -15.73 -5.97 4.50
N LEU A 168 -16.11 -6.14 3.22
CA LEU A 168 -15.90 -5.15 2.15
C LEU A 168 -17.04 -4.11 2.06
N ALA A 169 -18.05 -4.20 2.92
CA ALA A 169 -19.12 -3.22 2.99
C ALA A 169 -18.58 -1.82 3.35
N ASP A 170 -19.29 -0.76 2.95
CA ASP A 170 -18.88 0.62 3.24
C ASP A 170 -18.87 0.93 4.75
N SER A 171 -19.82 0.38 5.50
CA SER A 171 -20.03 0.71 6.91
C SER A 171 -20.56 -0.46 7.74
N GLY A 172 -20.47 -0.32 9.06
CA GLY A 172 -20.83 -1.35 10.03
C GLY A 172 -19.62 -2.08 10.60
N PRO A 173 -19.82 -2.93 11.63
CA PRO A 173 -18.75 -3.67 12.28
C PRO A 173 -17.92 -4.50 11.29
N GLY A 174 -16.60 -4.53 11.48
CA GLY A 174 -15.69 -5.33 10.63
C GLY A 174 -15.36 -4.69 9.27
N THR A 175 -15.84 -3.48 8.98
CA THR A 175 -15.48 -2.73 7.77
C THR A 175 -14.23 -1.89 7.97
N LEU A 176 -13.61 -1.46 6.86
CA LEU A 176 -12.51 -0.48 6.91
C LEU A 176 -12.96 0.85 7.55
N ARG A 177 -14.18 1.31 7.27
CA ARG A 177 -14.72 2.54 7.86
C ARG A 177 -14.81 2.46 9.38
N ASP A 178 -15.27 1.33 9.93
CA ASP A 178 -15.27 1.10 11.39
C ASP A 178 -13.85 0.99 11.95
N ALA A 179 -12.91 0.43 11.18
CA ALA A 179 -11.50 0.31 11.56
C ALA A 179 -10.83 1.68 11.76
N ILE A 180 -11.08 2.62 10.86
CA ILE A 180 -10.41 3.94 10.82
C ILE A 180 -11.16 5.05 11.58
N ALA A 181 -12.36 4.76 12.10
CA ALA A 181 -13.16 5.72 12.87
C ALA A 181 -12.56 6.08 14.25
N ARG A 182 -11.42 5.47 14.63
CA ARG A 182 -10.60 5.86 15.79
C ARG A 182 -9.17 5.37 15.63
N GLY A 183 -8.25 6.01 16.35
CA GLY A 183 -6.83 5.66 16.41
C GLY A 183 -6.53 4.51 17.38
N GLY A 184 -5.24 4.30 17.66
CA GLY A 184 -4.74 3.29 18.60
C GLY A 184 -5.02 1.87 18.12
N ARG A 185 -4.73 1.59 16.84
CA ARG A 185 -5.08 0.32 16.19
C ARG A 185 -4.06 -0.10 15.13
N TYR A 186 -3.82 -1.40 15.05
CA TYR A 186 -3.16 -2.01 13.90
C TYR A 186 -4.23 -2.68 13.03
N VAL A 187 -4.57 -2.08 11.89
CA VAL A 187 -5.63 -2.56 11.00
C VAL A 187 -5.05 -3.55 9.99
N VAL A 188 -5.58 -4.78 10.02
CA VAL A 188 -5.27 -5.87 9.07
C VAL A 188 -6.54 -6.31 8.36
N PHE A 189 -6.40 -7.03 7.25
CA PHE A 189 -7.51 -7.45 6.40
C PHE A 189 -7.59 -8.98 6.30
N ASP A 190 -8.71 -9.55 6.73
CA ASP A 190 -9.03 -10.98 6.54
C ASP A 190 -9.73 -11.22 5.19
N VAL A 191 -10.14 -10.15 4.52
CA VAL A 191 -10.82 -10.16 3.21
C VAL A 191 -10.08 -9.29 2.20
N GLY A 192 -10.15 -9.67 0.93
CA GLY A 192 -9.56 -8.93 -0.20
C GLY A 192 -10.63 -8.64 -1.24
N GLY A 193 -10.54 -7.50 -1.91
CA GLY A 193 -11.50 -7.08 -2.94
C GLY A 193 -11.76 -5.58 -2.95
N VAL A 194 -12.90 -5.21 -3.51
CA VAL A 194 -13.29 -3.82 -3.72
C VAL A 194 -14.17 -3.33 -2.57
N ILE A 195 -13.75 -2.23 -1.93
CA ILE A 195 -14.56 -1.44 -1.01
C ILE A 195 -15.10 -0.24 -1.77
N ARG A 196 -16.41 -0.21 -2.04
CA ARG A 196 -17.06 0.94 -2.65
C ARG A 196 -17.44 1.96 -1.58
N ALA A 197 -16.68 3.05 -1.49
CA ALA A 197 -16.91 4.05 -0.47
C ALA A 197 -18.08 5.00 -0.83
N GLU A 198 -19.11 5.06 0.01
CA GLU A 198 -20.28 5.93 -0.23
C GLU A 198 -19.98 7.39 0.11
N SER A 199 -19.12 7.61 1.10
CA SER A 199 -18.57 8.90 1.52
C SER A 199 -17.04 8.78 1.70
N PRO A 200 -16.29 9.90 1.78
CA PRO A 200 -14.86 9.84 2.08
C PRO A 200 -14.57 8.95 3.30
N LEU A 201 -13.52 8.13 3.20
CA LEU A 201 -13.00 7.37 4.31
C LEU A 201 -12.09 8.29 5.12
N GLU A 202 -12.48 8.62 6.34
CA GLU A 202 -11.72 9.56 7.19
C GLU A 202 -11.03 8.82 8.32
N VAL A 203 -9.70 8.88 8.36
CA VAL A 203 -8.90 8.41 9.48
C VAL A 203 -9.09 9.36 10.64
N GLN A 204 -9.50 8.84 11.79
CA GLN A 204 -9.69 9.63 13.01
C GLN A 204 -8.72 9.18 14.10
N GLY A 205 -8.11 10.14 14.79
CA GLY A 205 -7.16 9.89 15.87
C GLY A 205 -5.76 9.54 15.38
N ALA A 206 -4.92 9.09 16.32
CA ALA A 206 -3.50 8.87 16.12
C ALA A 206 -3.08 7.41 16.35
N PHE A 207 -1.83 7.07 16.04
CA PHE A 207 -1.25 5.74 16.26
C PHE A 207 -2.04 4.64 15.55
N ILE A 208 -2.14 4.74 14.23
CA ILE A 208 -2.87 3.77 13.41
C ILE A 208 -2.05 3.33 12.21
N THR A 209 -1.99 2.02 11.99
CA THR A 209 -1.46 1.42 10.77
C THR A 209 -2.62 0.82 9.99
N ILE A 210 -2.76 1.17 8.71
CA ILE A 210 -3.64 0.49 7.76
C ILE A 210 -2.76 -0.39 6.87
N ASP A 211 -2.70 -1.68 7.19
CA ASP A 211 -1.79 -2.62 6.55
C ASP A 211 -2.48 -3.48 5.50
N GLY A 212 -2.55 -2.96 4.27
CA GLY A 212 -3.07 -3.70 3.12
C GLY A 212 -2.24 -4.89 2.68
N THR A 213 -1.03 -5.11 3.23
CA THR A 213 -0.20 -6.29 2.87
C THR A 213 -0.79 -7.59 3.39
N THR A 214 -1.62 -7.49 4.43
CA THR A 214 -2.29 -8.64 5.07
C THR A 214 -3.49 -9.15 4.28
N ALA A 215 -4.02 -8.35 3.35
CA ALA A 215 -5.21 -8.70 2.59
C ALA A 215 -4.94 -9.89 1.67
N PRO A 216 -5.83 -10.91 1.62
CA PRO A 216 -5.72 -11.97 0.63
C PRO A 216 -5.87 -11.40 -0.80
N PRO A 217 -5.40 -12.12 -1.83
CA PRO A 217 -5.60 -11.71 -3.22
C PRO A 217 -7.08 -11.36 -3.51
N PRO A 218 -7.36 -10.29 -4.28
CA PRO A 218 -6.41 -9.45 -5.03
C PRO A 218 -5.79 -8.28 -4.23
N GLY A 219 -5.92 -8.25 -2.91
CA GLY A 219 -5.63 -7.09 -2.07
C GLY A 219 -6.85 -6.16 -1.95
N ILE A 220 -6.66 -4.95 -1.41
CA ILE A 220 -7.75 -4.00 -1.17
C ILE A 220 -7.74 -2.88 -2.22
N THR A 221 -8.91 -2.65 -2.82
CA THR A 221 -9.15 -1.51 -3.72
C THR A 221 -10.31 -0.67 -3.20
N ILE A 222 -10.06 0.60 -2.91
CA ILE A 222 -11.09 1.58 -2.57
C ILE A 222 -11.57 2.23 -3.86
N THR A 223 -12.89 2.35 -4.03
CA THR A 223 -13.48 3.03 -5.19
C THR A 223 -14.48 4.11 -4.80
N HIS A 224 -14.86 4.93 -5.79
CA HIS A 224 -15.90 5.96 -5.73
C HIS A 224 -15.52 7.20 -4.90
N ARG A 225 -14.96 7.03 -3.69
CA ARG A 225 -14.44 8.11 -2.83
C ARG A 225 -13.02 7.78 -2.35
N GLY A 226 -12.27 8.81 -1.95
CA GLY A 226 -10.90 8.67 -1.45
C GLY A 226 -10.75 8.48 0.06
N LEU A 227 -9.50 8.35 0.50
CA LEU A 227 -9.07 8.26 1.90
C LEU A 227 -8.48 9.60 2.37
N ARG A 228 -8.81 10.04 3.59
CA ARG A 228 -8.38 11.32 4.15
C ARG A 228 -7.75 11.17 5.52
N LEU A 229 -6.57 11.73 5.69
CA LEU A 229 -5.87 11.94 6.95
C LEU A 229 -5.91 13.45 7.22
N ARG A 230 -6.88 13.90 8.00
CA ARG A 230 -7.20 15.33 8.10
C ARG A 230 -7.33 15.81 9.54
N GLY A 231 -6.61 16.87 9.88
CA GLY A 231 -6.73 17.57 11.15
C GLY A 231 -5.57 17.29 12.11
N THR A 232 -5.42 18.17 13.09
CA THR A 232 -4.33 18.14 14.07
C THR A 232 -4.37 16.95 15.03
N GLY A 233 -5.52 16.28 15.15
CA GLY A 233 -5.68 15.04 15.91
C GLY A 233 -5.33 13.78 15.13
N VAL A 234 -4.92 13.90 13.86
CA VAL A 234 -4.52 12.79 13.01
C VAL A 234 -3.01 12.80 12.87
N HIS A 235 -2.35 11.92 13.62
CA HIS A 235 -0.89 11.82 13.58
C HIS A 235 -0.39 10.41 13.92
N ASP A 236 0.87 10.15 13.60
CA ASP A 236 1.46 8.82 13.72
C ASP A 236 0.65 7.78 12.94
N VAL A 237 0.49 8.02 11.63
CA VAL A 237 -0.34 7.21 10.73
C VAL A 237 0.52 6.52 9.67
N VAL A 238 0.36 5.21 9.54
CA VAL A 238 0.95 4.43 8.45
C VAL A 238 -0.16 3.93 7.53
N VAL A 239 -0.04 4.15 6.23
CA VAL A 239 -0.92 3.58 5.20
C VAL A 239 -0.05 2.84 4.20
N ARG A 240 -0.31 1.54 4.02
CA ARG A 240 0.46 0.73 3.07
C ARG A 240 -0.35 -0.24 2.24
N ASN A 241 0.13 -0.50 1.03
CA ASN A 241 -0.33 -1.59 0.18
C ASN A 241 -1.83 -1.57 -0.15
N LEU A 242 -2.36 -0.37 -0.46
CA LEU A 242 -3.76 -0.18 -0.85
C LEU A 242 -3.86 0.42 -2.25
N ARG A 243 -4.96 0.13 -2.94
CA ARG A 243 -5.32 0.79 -4.20
C ARG A 243 -6.47 1.74 -3.99
N ILE A 244 -6.46 2.84 -4.71
CA ILE A 244 -7.61 3.74 -4.85
C ILE A 244 -7.86 3.95 -6.34
N ARG A 245 -9.02 3.49 -6.80
CA ARG A 245 -9.41 3.49 -8.22
C ARG A 245 -10.71 4.25 -8.39
N ASP A 246 -10.84 5.06 -9.43
CA ASP A 246 -12.11 5.71 -9.80
C ASP A 246 -12.77 6.48 -8.64
N ALA A 247 -11.95 7.16 -7.84
CA ALA A 247 -12.41 8.08 -6.79
C ALA A 247 -12.90 9.39 -7.41
N ALA A 248 -14.02 9.32 -8.12
CA ALA A 248 -14.55 10.41 -8.94
C ALA A 248 -16.01 10.77 -8.66
N ALA A 249 -16.54 10.41 -7.48
CA ALA A 249 -17.90 10.76 -7.10
C ALA A 249 -18.14 12.29 -6.92
N SER A 250 -17.09 13.10 -6.89
CA SER A 250 -17.16 14.55 -7.17
C SER A 250 -15.89 15.02 -7.86
N SER A 251 -15.96 16.12 -8.61
CA SER A 251 -14.81 16.75 -9.28
C SER A 251 -13.71 17.27 -8.35
N SER A 252 -13.95 17.27 -7.04
CA SER A 252 -13.03 17.70 -5.99
C SER A 252 -12.55 16.55 -5.11
N THR A 253 -12.73 15.30 -5.57
CA THR A 253 -12.33 14.12 -4.82
C THR A 253 -10.88 13.79 -5.16
N ASP A 254 -9.99 13.97 -4.18
CA ASP A 254 -8.66 13.37 -4.21
C ASP A 254 -8.77 11.87 -3.92
N CYS A 255 -7.87 11.07 -4.49
CA CYS A 255 -7.75 9.67 -4.10
C CYS A 255 -7.25 9.55 -2.66
N LEU A 256 -6.17 10.27 -2.31
CA LEU A 256 -5.61 10.32 -0.97
C LEU A 256 -5.33 11.77 -0.57
N GLN A 257 -5.52 12.10 0.70
CA GLN A 257 -5.24 13.43 1.22
C GLN A 257 -4.60 13.37 2.61
N VAL A 258 -3.54 14.15 2.82
CA VAL A 258 -2.95 14.43 4.13
C VAL A 258 -3.04 15.93 4.38
N SER A 259 -3.86 16.37 5.33
CA SER A 259 -4.16 17.80 5.40
C SER A 259 -4.53 18.38 6.76
N HIS A 260 -4.60 19.71 6.81
CA HIS A 260 -5.10 20.51 7.94
C HIS A 260 -4.36 20.23 9.27
N GLY A 261 -3.04 20.09 9.21
CA GLY A 261 -2.20 19.91 10.40
C GLY A 261 -1.95 18.46 10.80
N ALA A 262 -2.27 17.49 9.93
CA ALA A 262 -1.87 16.10 10.13
C ALA A 262 -0.34 15.96 10.08
N TRP A 263 0.24 15.11 10.92
CA TRP A 263 1.70 14.99 11.01
C TRP A 263 2.18 13.59 11.37
N ASN A 264 3.47 13.27 11.15
CA ASN A 264 4.03 11.93 11.29
C ASN A 264 3.24 10.89 10.49
N VAL A 265 3.40 10.93 9.17
CA VAL A 265 2.66 10.06 8.25
C VAL A 265 3.63 9.32 7.34
N LEU A 266 3.45 8.00 7.24
CA LEU A 266 4.12 7.16 6.26
C LEU A 266 3.08 6.59 5.29
N ILE A 267 3.22 6.92 4.01
CA ILE A 267 2.45 6.35 2.91
C ILE A 267 3.41 5.57 2.03
N GLU A 268 3.21 4.27 1.90
CA GLU A 268 4.09 3.42 1.12
C GLU A 268 3.32 2.37 0.31
N HIS A 269 3.83 1.98 -0.86
CA HIS A 269 3.18 0.94 -1.68
C HIS A 269 1.71 1.20 -1.98
N VAL A 270 1.29 2.46 -2.10
CA VAL A 270 -0.08 2.76 -2.55
C VAL A 270 -0.11 2.90 -4.06
N SER A 271 -1.25 2.60 -4.67
CA SER A 271 -1.48 2.91 -6.08
C SER A 271 -2.78 3.64 -6.27
N THR A 272 -2.75 4.74 -7.03
CA THR A 272 -3.95 5.50 -7.37
C THR A 272 -4.10 5.67 -8.88
N SER A 273 -5.34 5.64 -9.34
CA SER A 273 -5.72 6.03 -10.71
C SER A 273 -7.21 6.33 -10.76
N GLY A 274 -7.67 7.07 -11.76
CA GLY A 274 -9.07 7.47 -11.82
C GLY A 274 -9.46 8.44 -10.70
N CYS A 275 -8.53 9.28 -10.24
CA CYS A 275 -8.84 10.35 -9.30
C CYS A 275 -9.52 11.52 -10.03
N ALA A 276 -10.45 12.22 -9.39
CA ALA A 276 -11.12 13.38 -10.02
C ALA A 276 -10.33 14.68 -9.89
N ASP A 277 -9.69 14.94 -8.73
CA ASP A 277 -8.77 16.07 -8.54
C ASP A 277 -7.33 15.57 -8.36
N GLY A 278 -6.79 15.48 -7.14
CA GLY A 278 -5.43 15.00 -6.87
C GLY A 278 -5.31 13.48 -6.68
N ALA A 279 -4.19 12.92 -7.09
CA ALA A 279 -3.81 11.54 -6.76
C ALA A 279 -3.43 11.42 -5.27
N LEU A 280 -2.62 12.36 -4.78
CA LEU A 280 -2.28 12.54 -3.37
C LEU A 280 -1.99 14.02 -3.10
N ASP A 281 -2.88 14.72 -2.41
CA ASP A 281 -2.64 16.11 -2.00
C ASP A 281 -2.17 16.19 -0.53
N ILE A 282 -1.11 16.96 -0.28
CA ILE A 282 -0.53 17.17 1.05
C ILE A 282 -0.53 18.67 1.37
N THR A 283 -1.54 19.12 2.13
CA THR A 283 -1.78 20.56 2.29
C THR A 283 -2.02 20.98 3.74
N GLY A 284 -1.61 22.19 4.12
CA GLY A 284 -2.14 22.83 5.34
C GLY A 284 -3.61 23.24 5.21
N ASP A 285 -4.11 23.98 6.19
CA ASP A 285 -5.45 24.56 6.16
C ASP A 285 -5.47 25.79 5.22
N PRO A 286 -6.25 25.80 4.13
CA PRO A 286 -6.34 26.96 3.25
C PRO A 286 -6.92 28.20 3.94
N ALA A 287 -7.74 28.04 4.99
CA ALA A 287 -8.28 29.15 5.76
C ALA A 287 -7.27 29.70 6.78
N ARG A 288 -6.25 28.91 7.13
CA ARG A 288 -5.16 29.30 8.05
C ARG A 288 -3.83 28.71 7.57
N PRO A 289 -3.24 29.23 6.48
CA PRO A 289 -1.96 28.74 5.99
C PRO A 289 -0.86 28.90 7.04
N GLY A 290 -0.13 27.83 7.34
CA GLY A 290 0.90 27.80 8.39
C GLY A 290 0.47 27.01 9.64
N PRO A 291 0.97 27.37 10.84
CA PRO A 291 0.78 26.57 12.06
C PRO A 291 -0.70 26.41 12.49
N PRO A 292 -1.12 25.21 12.93
CA PRO A 292 -0.36 23.95 12.92
C PRO A 292 -0.22 23.40 11.49
N GLU A 293 1.02 23.21 11.06
CA GLU A 293 1.37 22.81 9.70
C GLU A 293 1.13 21.31 9.50
N THR A 294 0.71 20.92 8.30
CA THR A 294 0.82 19.53 7.85
C THR A 294 2.29 19.23 7.61
N ARG A 295 2.88 18.22 8.26
CA ARG A 295 4.35 18.06 8.30
C ARG A 295 4.79 16.62 8.62
N ASP A 296 6.07 16.31 8.42
CA ASP A 296 6.65 14.99 8.72
C ASP A 296 5.95 13.86 7.95
N VAL A 297 5.97 13.94 6.62
CA VAL A 297 5.32 12.94 5.75
C VAL A 297 6.34 12.29 4.84
N THR A 298 6.38 10.96 4.82
CA THR A 298 7.07 10.18 3.78
C THR A 298 6.05 9.58 2.83
N VAL A 299 6.29 9.71 1.52
CA VAL A 299 5.59 9.00 0.45
C VAL A 299 6.61 8.19 -0.35
N ALA A 300 6.52 6.87 -0.27
CA ALA A 300 7.50 5.97 -0.86
C ALA A 300 6.88 4.88 -1.73
N TRP A 301 7.63 4.41 -2.73
CA TRP A 301 7.30 3.20 -3.50
C TRP A 301 5.86 3.13 -4.03
N SER A 302 5.28 4.27 -4.42
CA SER A 302 3.87 4.38 -4.79
C SER A 302 3.68 4.71 -6.27
N ILE A 303 2.52 4.38 -6.83
CA ILE A 303 2.12 4.71 -8.21
C ILE A 303 0.99 5.74 -8.20
N PHE A 304 1.18 6.83 -8.94
CA PHE A 304 0.19 7.87 -9.19
C PHE A 304 -0.12 7.90 -10.69
N GLY A 305 -1.20 7.22 -11.06
CA GLY A 305 -1.63 7.01 -12.43
C GLY A 305 -2.65 8.03 -12.95
N PRO A 306 -3.17 7.82 -14.17
CA PRO A 306 -3.98 8.80 -14.88
C PRO A 306 -5.31 9.10 -14.17
N PRO A 307 -5.76 10.38 -14.14
CA PRO A 307 -7.02 10.79 -13.53
C PRO A 307 -8.22 10.67 -14.48
N VAL A 308 -9.45 10.72 -13.94
CA VAL A 308 -10.69 10.75 -14.75
C VAL A 308 -10.88 12.10 -15.43
N THR A 309 -10.51 13.19 -14.76
CA THR A 309 -10.62 14.57 -15.27
C THR A 309 -9.36 15.38 -14.97
N GLY A 310 -8.98 16.28 -15.87
CA GLY A 310 -8.38 17.60 -15.52
C GLY A 310 -7.02 17.70 -14.81
N LYS A 311 -6.45 16.57 -14.37
CA LYS A 311 -5.02 16.21 -14.48
C LYS A 311 -4.02 16.79 -13.48
N LYS A 312 -4.02 16.27 -12.24
CA LYS A 312 -3.00 16.59 -11.21
C LYS A 312 -2.61 15.37 -10.39
N ALA A 313 -1.33 15.22 -10.07
CA ALA A 313 -0.90 14.15 -9.17
C ALA A 313 -0.86 14.61 -7.71
N MET A 314 -0.03 15.60 -7.38
CA MET A 314 0.28 15.96 -6.01
C MET A 314 0.49 17.46 -5.81
N LEU A 315 -0.39 18.08 -5.03
CA LEU A 315 -0.23 19.45 -4.53
C LEU A 315 0.42 19.47 -3.14
N VAL A 316 1.47 20.28 -2.99
CA VAL A 316 2.06 20.67 -1.70
C VAL A 316 1.86 22.17 -1.48
N LYS A 317 1.00 22.54 -0.52
CA LYS A 317 0.55 23.93 -0.35
C LYS A 317 0.06 24.25 1.08
N TYR A 318 -0.20 25.53 1.33
CA TYR A 318 -0.81 26.08 2.56
C TYR A 318 0.05 25.89 3.81
N GLY A 319 1.38 25.98 3.66
CA GLY A 319 2.32 25.91 4.78
C GLY A 319 2.76 24.51 5.16
N THR A 320 2.46 23.50 4.34
CA THR A 320 3.07 22.16 4.48
C THR A 320 4.60 22.24 4.45
N THR A 321 5.27 21.39 5.23
CA THR A 321 6.74 21.34 5.29
C THR A 321 7.25 19.92 5.62
N ARG A 322 8.56 19.67 5.50
CA ARG A 322 9.20 18.41 5.92
C ARG A 322 8.56 17.17 5.30
N LEU A 323 8.55 17.14 3.96
CA LEU A 323 8.07 16.00 3.18
C LEU A 323 9.24 15.25 2.54
N SER A 324 9.23 13.93 2.58
CA SER A 324 10.10 13.07 1.77
C SER A 324 9.26 12.32 0.76
N VAL A 325 9.57 12.46 -0.54
CA VAL A 325 8.83 11.81 -1.62
C VAL A 325 9.85 11.10 -2.49
N HIS A 326 9.92 9.77 -2.38
CA HIS A 326 10.96 9.01 -3.05
C HIS A 326 10.53 7.64 -3.60
N HIS A 327 11.23 7.19 -4.64
CA HIS A 327 10.93 5.91 -5.30
C HIS A 327 9.47 5.77 -5.79
N ASN A 328 8.82 6.87 -6.18
CA ASN A 328 7.45 6.84 -6.71
C ASN A 328 7.41 6.93 -8.23
N LEU A 329 6.35 6.38 -8.83
CA LEU A 329 6.00 6.55 -10.24
C LEU A 329 4.84 7.53 -10.40
N PHE A 330 5.10 8.66 -11.04
CA PHE A 330 4.08 9.58 -11.54
C PHE A 330 3.92 9.31 -13.03
N VAL A 331 2.75 8.85 -13.48
CA VAL A 331 2.59 8.36 -14.86
C VAL A 331 1.24 8.76 -15.46
N ASP A 332 1.27 9.29 -16.68
CA ASP A 332 0.09 9.73 -17.45
C ASP A 332 -0.74 10.81 -16.72
N VAL A 333 -0.07 11.67 -15.93
CA VAL A 333 -0.69 12.78 -15.23
C VAL A 333 -0.14 14.11 -15.74
N ALA A 334 -1.02 15.00 -16.23
CA ALA A 334 -0.54 16.20 -16.93
C ALA A 334 0.24 17.19 -16.07
N SER A 335 -0.06 17.34 -14.78
CA SER A 335 0.55 18.40 -13.97
C SER A 335 0.67 18.01 -12.50
N ARG A 336 1.35 18.87 -11.74
CA ARG A 336 1.59 18.70 -10.30
C ARG A 336 2.28 17.37 -10.01
N ASN A 337 3.43 17.12 -10.64
CA ASN A 337 4.21 15.90 -10.41
C ASN A 337 5.55 16.19 -9.69
N PRO A 338 5.59 16.68 -8.43
CA PRO A 338 4.58 17.43 -7.68
C PRO A 338 4.54 18.93 -8.07
N GLU A 339 3.54 19.68 -7.59
CA GLU A 339 3.57 21.16 -7.52
C GLU A 339 3.71 21.62 -6.07
N VAL A 340 4.74 22.42 -5.80
CA VAL A 340 5.23 22.71 -4.44
C VAL A 340 5.31 24.21 -4.21
N THR A 341 4.63 24.67 -3.17
CA THR A 341 4.55 26.08 -2.78
C THR A 341 4.64 26.28 -1.28
N ARG A 342 5.16 27.44 -0.85
CA ARG A 342 5.13 27.88 0.54
C ARG A 342 4.88 29.40 0.63
N GLU A 343 3.77 29.81 0.04
CA GLU A 343 3.42 31.20 -0.20
C GLU A 343 3.17 31.97 1.11
N GLY A 344 3.74 33.17 1.22
CA GLY A 344 3.44 34.11 2.32
C GLY A 344 3.99 33.72 3.70
N LEU A 345 4.82 32.67 3.79
CA LEU A 345 5.38 32.17 5.05
C LEU A 345 6.91 32.30 5.09
N ALA A 346 7.44 32.61 6.27
CA ALA A 346 8.88 32.67 6.49
C ALA A 346 9.50 31.29 6.28
N PRO A 347 10.64 31.14 5.56
CA PRO A 347 11.26 29.85 5.29
C PRO A 347 11.44 29.01 6.56
N ASP A 348 11.08 27.73 6.51
CA ASP A 348 11.39 26.77 7.58
C ASP A 348 12.91 26.50 7.62
N ALA A 349 13.44 25.90 8.69
CA ALA A 349 14.85 25.49 8.78
C ALA A 349 15.17 24.31 7.84
N ASP A 350 14.22 23.39 7.71
CA ASP A 350 14.27 22.23 6.81
C ASP A 350 13.69 22.54 5.42
N THR A 351 13.74 21.55 4.53
CA THR A 351 13.10 21.62 3.22
C THR A 351 11.57 21.52 3.30
N THR A 352 10.86 22.16 2.36
CA THR A 352 9.42 21.91 2.14
C THR A 352 9.21 20.49 1.61
N ILE A 353 10.07 20.07 0.69
CA ILE A 353 10.06 18.72 0.12
C ILE A 353 11.48 18.23 -0.21
N ASP A 354 11.75 16.97 0.06
CA ASP A 354 12.88 16.20 -0.42
C ASP A 354 12.36 15.21 -1.48
N PHE A 355 12.49 15.57 -2.76
CA PHE A 355 11.94 14.83 -3.90
C PHE A 355 13.06 14.06 -4.60
N ARG A 356 13.17 12.74 -4.34
CA ARG A 356 14.32 11.93 -4.76
C ARG A 356 13.98 10.62 -5.44
N ASN A 357 14.78 10.18 -6.40
CA ASN A 357 14.66 8.83 -6.98
C ASN A 357 13.27 8.50 -7.56
N ASN A 358 12.50 9.49 -7.99
CA ASN A 358 11.17 9.28 -8.57
C ASN A 358 11.26 9.18 -10.09
N VAL A 359 10.26 8.52 -10.67
CA VAL A 359 10.00 8.52 -12.12
C VAL A 359 8.81 9.42 -12.40
N VAL A 360 9.01 10.42 -13.24
CA VAL A 360 7.95 11.28 -13.77
C VAL A 360 7.82 11.00 -15.26
N TRP A 361 6.71 10.39 -15.65
CA TRP A 361 6.49 9.83 -16.98
C TRP A 361 5.23 10.38 -17.64
N HIS A 362 5.37 10.84 -18.88
CA HIS A 362 4.28 11.24 -19.76
C HIS A 362 3.29 12.25 -19.14
N TRP A 363 3.77 13.46 -18.84
CA TRP A 363 2.93 14.56 -18.35
C TRP A 363 2.19 15.27 -19.50
N ASP A 364 1.10 14.64 -19.94
CA ASP A 364 0.28 15.01 -21.11
C ASP A 364 -0.22 16.48 -21.12
N GLY A 365 0.56 17.37 -21.74
CA GLY A 365 0.21 18.77 -22.02
C GLY A 365 0.39 19.75 -20.86
N GLY A 366 0.96 19.32 -19.73
CA GLY A 366 1.24 20.18 -18.58
C GLY A 366 2.74 20.24 -18.22
N THR A 367 3.09 19.87 -16.99
CA THR A 367 4.43 20.04 -16.41
C THR A 367 4.79 18.81 -15.57
N GLY A 368 6.08 18.45 -15.55
CA GLY A 368 6.61 17.47 -14.60
C GLY A 368 6.55 18.00 -13.17
N THR A 369 7.68 18.43 -12.64
CA THR A 369 7.77 19.01 -11.29
C THR A 369 7.78 20.53 -11.34
N ARG A 370 7.10 21.17 -10.39
CA ARG A 370 7.08 22.63 -10.24
C ARG A 370 7.34 23.04 -8.80
N VAL A 371 8.33 23.89 -8.57
CA VAL A 371 8.66 24.45 -7.24
C VAL A 371 8.71 25.97 -7.32
N HIS A 372 7.88 26.66 -6.53
CA HIS A 372 7.79 28.12 -6.57
C HIS A 372 7.24 28.72 -5.26
N SER A 373 7.14 30.05 -5.23
CA SER A 373 6.44 30.82 -4.20
C SER A 373 6.89 30.49 -2.78
N GLY A 374 8.17 30.68 -2.48
CA GLY A 374 8.77 30.51 -1.16
C GLY A 374 9.15 29.07 -0.81
N ALA A 375 8.80 28.09 -1.65
CA ALA A 375 9.13 26.69 -1.39
C ALA A 375 10.65 26.44 -1.38
N ARG A 376 11.04 25.51 -0.52
CA ARG A 376 12.40 24.98 -0.40
C ARG A 376 12.38 23.51 -0.84
N ALA A 377 13.20 23.10 -1.80
CA ALA A 377 13.19 21.73 -2.30
C ALA A 377 14.59 21.17 -2.57
N ASN A 378 14.77 19.88 -2.29
CA ASN A 378 15.77 19.06 -2.95
C ASN A 378 15.06 18.30 -4.08
N VAL A 379 15.62 18.34 -5.28
CA VAL A 379 15.16 17.58 -6.46
C VAL A 379 16.36 16.76 -6.95
N VAL A 380 16.46 15.50 -6.52
CA VAL A 380 17.71 14.72 -6.68
C VAL A 380 17.48 13.34 -7.26
N GLY A 381 18.27 12.93 -8.26
CA GLY A 381 18.23 11.54 -8.75
C GLY A 381 16.90 11.13 -9.40
N ASN A 382 16.08 12.06 -9.87
CA ASN A 382 14.80 11.74 -10.50
C ASN A 382 14.94 11.54 -12.02
N LEU A 383 14.14 10.64 -12.59
CA LEU A 383 14.04 10.43 -14.04
C LEU A 383 12.77 11.08 -14.60
N TYR A 384 12.93 11.84 -15.68
CA TYR A 384 11.84 12.50 -16.40
C TYR A 384 11.80 12.05 -17.86
N GLY A 385 10.69 11.42 -18.27
CA GLY A 385 10.46 11.01 -19.67
C GLY A 385 9.09 11.44 -20.18
N ASN A 386 9.04 12.08 -21.35
CA ASN A 386 7.77 12.51 -21.97
C ASN A 386 7.73 12.16 -23.47
N PRO A 387 7.76 10.86 -23.83
CA PRO A 387 7.72 10.46 -25.22
C PRO A 387 6.41 10.91 -25.89
N GLY A 388 6.50 11.64 -27.01
CA GLY A 388 5.35 12.02 -27.83
C GLY A 388 4.50 13.21 -27.34
N GLY A 389 4.81 13.82 -26.20
CA GLY A 389 4.05 14.95 -25.63
C GLY A 389 4.47 16.34 -26.13
N GLY A 390 3.52 17.29 -26.20
CA GLY A 390 3.78 18.72 -26.41
C GLY A 390 4.04 19.47 -25.08
N TYR A 391 4.98 20.44 -25.08
CA TYR A 391 5.58 21.20 -23.95
C TYR A 391 4.69 21.52 -22.71
N ARG A 392 5.20 21.66 -21.46
CA ARG A 392 6.26 22.62 -20.99
C ARG A 392 7.06 22.12 -19.75
N GLU A 393 8.35 21.85 -19.96
CA GLU A 393 9.42 21.63 -18.95
C GLU A 393 9.22 20.46 -17.95
N ALA A 394 10.24 19.60 -17.86
CA ALA A 394 10.29 18.53 -16.86
C ALA A 394 10.42 19.08 -15.43
N LEU A 395 11.16 20.19 -15.26
CA LEU A 395 11.32 20.88 -13.97
C LEU A 395 11.20 22.40 -14.16
N ILE A 396 10.25 23.00 -13.44
CA ILE A 396 10.05 24.45 -13.36
C ILE A 396 10.42 24.93 -11.95
N VAL A 397 11.34 25.88 -11.87
CA VAL A 397 11.72 26.56 -10.62
C VAL A 397 11.42 28.05 -10.73
N GLY A 398 10.69 28.59 -9.76
CA GLY A 398 10.44 30.02 -9.68
C GLY A 398 11.71 30.77 -9.23
N THR A 399 12.14 31.77 -10.00
CA THR A 399 13.46 32.41 -9.81
C THR A 399 13.41 33.87 -9.38
N SER A 400 12.23 34.48 -9.23
CA SER A 400 12.14 35.91 -8.92
C SER A 400 10.83 36.32 -8.23
N GLY A 401 10.87 37.46 -7.54
CA GLY A 401 9.72 38.08 -6.90
C GLY A 401 8.92 37.13 -5.99
N ALA A 402 7.60 37.24 -6.02
CA ALA A 402 6.67 36.39 -5.27
C ALA A 402 6.67 34.91 -5.72
N ALA A 403 7.34 34.57 -6.82
CA ALA A 403 7.46 33.21 -7.32
C ALA A 403 8.77 32.53 -6.91
N TRP A 404 9.73 33.25 -6.33
CA TRP A 404 11.07 32.72 -6.01
C TRP A 404 11.01 31.47 -5.11
N ALA A 405 11.88 30.49 -5.37
CA ALA A 405 12.08 29.27 -4.58
C ALA A 405 13.57 28.93 -4.41
N ALA A 406 13.91 28.27 -3.30
CA ALA A 406 15.23 27.70 -3.06
C ALA A 406 15.24 26.22 -3.45
N VAL A 407 15.96 25.86 -4.51
CA VAL A 407 15.98 24.50 -5.03
C VAL A 407 17.41 24.01 -5.21
N TYR A 408 17.74 22.90 -4.55
CA TYR A 408 18.93 22.13 -4.88
C TYR A 408 18.54 21.06 -5.90
N ALA A 409 19.15 21.07 -7.08
CA ALA A 409 18.91 20.10 -8.13
C ALA A 409 20.22 19.39 -8.50
N ALA A 410 20.24 18.05 -8.42
CA ALA A 410 21.44 17.27 -8.71
C ALA A 410 21.12 15.83 -9.16
N GLY A 411 21.83 15.33 -10.16
CA GLY A 411 21.75 13.94 -10.61
C GLY A 411 20.41 13.58 -11.27
N ASN A 412 19.62 14.56 -11.69
CA ASN A 412 18.35 14.28 -12.38
C ASN A 412 18.61 13.96 -13.87
N LEU A 413 17.82 13.05 -14.43
CA LEU A 413 17.91 12.66 -15.82
C LEU A 413 16.62 13.02 -16.58
N ALA A 414 16.74 13.91 -17.57
CA ALA A 414 15.69 14.07 -18.58
C ALA A 414 16.03 13.27 -19.84
N LEU A 415 15.10 12.43 -20.30
CA LEU A 415 15.31 11.60 -21.49
C LEU A 415 15.36 12.41 -22.81
N ASP A 416 14.91 13.66 -22.79
CA ASP A 416 15.05 14.59 -23.92
C ASP A 416 16.42 15.31 -23.96
N GLY A 417 17.31 14.99 -23.01
CA GLY A 417 18.65 15.56 -22.89
C GLY A 417 18.69 16.92 -22.19
N THR A 418 17.57 17.42 -21.66
CA THR A 418 17.54 18.66 -20.88
C THR A 418 18.37 18.52 -19.59
N ASP A 419 19.30 19.45 -19.38
CA ASP A 419 20.03 19.57 -18.11
C ASP A 419 19.12 20.23 -17.05
N LEU A 420 18.48 19.40 -16.23
CA LEU A 420 17.57 19.84 -15.18
C LEU A 420 18.29 20.43 -13.96
N ASP A 421 19.52 20.01 -13.71
CA ASP A 421 20.28 20.43 -12.54
C ASP A 421 20.64 21.94 -12.61
N ARG A 422 20.77 22.49 -13.83
CA ARG A 422 20.90 23.94 -14.05
C ARG A 422 19.70 24.77 -13.57
N ARG A 423 18.56 24.15 -13.28
CA ARG A 423 17.39 24.84 -12.71
C ARG A 423 17.53 25.08 -11.20
N GLY A 424 18.50 24.46 -10.54
CA GLY A 424 18.80 24.71 -9.13
C GLY A 424 19.14 26.18 -8.85
N THR A 425 18.67 26.69 -7.72
CA THR A 425 18.89 28.08 -7.26
C THR A 425 19.80 28.16 -6.03
N VAL A 426 20.17 27.01 -5.44
CA VAL A 426 21.16 26.92 -4.36
C VAL A 426 22.21 25.86 -4.68
N GLY A 427 23.44 26.07 -4.22
CA GLY A 427 24.60 25.22 -4.55
C GLY A 427 24.84 24.02 -3.62
N ALA A 428 24.01 23.83 -2.59
CA ALA A 428 24.15 22.74 -1.63
C ALA A 428 22.79 22.14 -1.26
N PRO A 429 22.73 20.83 -0.91
CA PRO A 429 21.51 20.20 -0.44
C PRO A 429 20.92 20.93 0.76
N LEU A 430 19.60 21.09 0.75
CA LEU A 430 18.84 21.62 1.88
C LEU A 430 18.67 20.53 2.95
N PRO A 431 18.58 20.89 4.24
CA PRO A 431 18.36 19.90 5.31
C PRO A 431 17.11 19.07 5.07
N ALA A 432 17.27 17.74 5.15
CA ALA A 432 16.22 16.76 5.00
C ALA A 432 16.56 15.49 5.80
N ALA A 433 15.53 14.74 6.19
CA ALA A 433 15.74 13.37 6.68
C ALA A 433 16.38 12.50 5.58
N PRO A 434 17.29 11.57 5.94
CA PRO A 434 18.05 10.81 4.96
C PRO A 434 17.15 9.90 4.12
N VAL A 435 17.49 9.81 2.83
CA VAL A 435 16.92 8.88 1.84
C VAL A 435 18.08 8.34 1.02
N THR A 436 18.19 7.03 0.91
CA THR A 436 19.21 6.34 0.12
C THR A 436 19.05 6.77 -1.34
N THR A 437 20.04 7.50 -1.86
CA THR A 437 19.98 8.12 -3.18
C THR A 437 20.92 7.37 -4.13
N THR A 438 20.39 6.87 -5.24
CA THR A 438 21.15 6.25 -6.34
C THR A 438 21.16 7.17 -7.56
N ASP A 439 21.81 6.76 -8.66
CA ASP A 439 21.64 7.47 -9.93
C ASP A 439 20.20 7.31 -10.46
N ALA A 440 19.75 8.28 -11.25
CA ALA A 440 18.36 8.33 -11.72
C ALA A 440 17.92 7.09 -12.52
N CYS A 441 18.84 6.40 -13.20
CA CYS A 441 18.50 5.19 -13.95
C CYS A 441 18.31 3.99 -13.02
N THR A 442 19.25 3.77 -12.09
CA THR A 442 19.12 2.72 -11.07
C THR A 442 17.82 2.90 -10.28
N ALA A 443 17.57 4.11 -9.77
CA ALA A 443 16.32 4.46 -9.08
C ALA A 443 15.10 4.16 -9.94
N ALA A 444 15.07 4.60 -11.20
CA ALA A 444 13.91 4.41 -12.06
C ALA A 444 13.60 2.93 -12.33
N LEU A 445 14.62 2.10 -12.53
CA LEU A 445 14.44 0.67 -12.73
C LEU A 445 13.90 -0.02 -11.47
N GLU A 446 14.31 0.42 -10.28
CA GLU A 446 13.74 -0.03 -9.02
C GLU A 446 12.28 0.40 -8.86
N VAL A 447 11.95 1.65 -9.19
CA VAL A 447 10.56 2.16 -9.16
C VAL A 447 9.66 1.30 -10.05
N LEU A 448 10.05 1.07 -11.30
CA LEU A 448 9.26 0.25 -12.24
C LEU A 448 9.12 -1.19 -11.75
N ALA A 449 10.12 -1.74 -11.06
CA ALA A 449 10.08 -3.09 -10.51
C ALA A 449 9.22 -3.23 -9.24
N ARG A 450 9.18 -2.21 -8.36
CA ARG A 450 8.71 -2.36 -6.97
C ARG A 450 7.55 -1.46 -6.58
N ALA A 451 7.39 -0.29 -7.21
CA ALA A 451 6.37 0.68 -6.81
C ALA A 451 4.95 0.13 -6.97
N GLY A 452 4.03 0.68 -6.16
CA GLY A 452 2.61 0.38 -6.14
C GLY A 452 2.21 -0.67 -5.11
N ALA A 453 0.92 -0.99 -5.09
CA ALA A 453 0.34 -1.99 -4.22
C ALA A 453 0.51 -3.40 -4.81
N TRP A 454 0.82 -4.36 -3.96
CA TRP A 454 1.06 -5.77 -4.31
C TRP A 454 -0.03 -6.70 -3.79
N PRO A 455 -0.38 -7.77 -4.55
CA PRO A 455 0.10 -8.08 -5.91
C PRO A 455 -0.49 -7.12 -6.94
N ARG A 456 0.31 -6.57 -7.87
CA ARG A 456 -0.15 -5.57 -8.86
C ARG A 456 -1.43 -5.99 -9.59
N ASP A 457 -2.38 -5.06 -9.72
CA ASP A 457 -3.55 -5.26 -10.58
C ASP A 457 -3.20 -4.99 -12.06
N ALA A 458 -4.15 -5.24 -12.97
CA ALA A 458 -3.93 -5.01 -14.40
C ALA A 458 -3.59 -3.55 -14.74
N THR A 459 -4.13 -2.60 -13.96
CA THR A 459 -3.82 -1.18 -14.09
C THR A 459 -2.35 -0.92 -13.72
N ASP A 460 -1.89 -1.37 -12.56
CA ASP A 460 -0.49 -1.23 -12.13
C ASP A 460 0.47 -1.90 -13.10
N ALA A 461 0.13 -3.08 -13.62
CA ALA A 461 0.92 -3.78 -14.62
C ALA A 461 1.05 -2.97 -15.92
N THR A 462 -0.02 -2.29 -16.34
CA THR A 462 0.00 -1.42 -17.53
C THR A 462 0.82 -0.16 -17.29
N LEU A 463 0.61 0.51 -16.16
CA LEU A 463 1.28 1.77 -15.82
C LEU A 463 2.79 1.60 -15.63
N THR A 464 3.24 0.41 -15.24
CA THR A 464 4.66 0.09 -15.02
C THR A 464 5.33 -0.55 -16.23
N ALA A 465 4.59 -0.79 -17.33
CA ALA A 465 5.11 -1.30 -18.59
C ALA A 465 5.85 -0.19 -19.38
N ILE A 466 6.79 0.48 -18.72
CA ILE A 466 7.64 1.53 -19.29
C ILE A 466 8.99 0.91 -19.64
N THR A 467 9.49 1.19 -20.84
CA THR A 467 10.83 0.78 -21.27
C THR A 467 11.77 1.99 -21.20
N LEU A 468 12.89 1.82 -20.50
CA LEU A 468 13.91 2.86 -20.30
C LEU A 468 15.20 2.50 -21.05
N ASP A 469 15.16 2.51 -22.39
CA ASP A 469 16.31 2.11 -23.23
C ASP A 469 17.60 2.88 -22.88
N ALA A 470 17.48 4.15 -22.49
CA ALA A 470 18.59 5.00 -22.09
C ALA A 470 19.30 4.55 -20.80
N CYS A 471 18.62 3.74 -19.96
CA CYS A 471 19.14 3.27 -18.68
C CYS A 471 19.77 1.88 -18.74
N GLY A 472 19.80 1.24 -19.92
CA GLY A 472 20.24 -0.14 -20.05
C GLY A 472 19.24 -1.14 -19.44
N ALA A 473 19.62 -2.42 -19.39
CA ALA A 473 18.80 -3.44 -18.74
C ALA A 473 18.68 -3.15 -17.23
N PRO A 474 17.54 -3.46 -16.59
CA PRO A 474 17.43 -3.40 -15.14
C PRO A 474 18.62 -4.09 -14.49
N PRO A 475 19.23 -3.53 -13.42
CA PRO A 475 20.17 -4.31 -12.64
C PRO A 475 19.45 -5.61 -12.23
N PRO A 476 20.14 -6.77 -12.25
CA PRO A 476 19.55 -7.98 -11.70
C PRO A 476 19.08 -7.63 -10.29
N THR A 477 17.82 -7.93 -9.98
CA THR A 477 17.27 -7.77 -8.64
C THR A 477 18.32 -8.33 -7.68
N PRO A 478 18.86 -7.53 -6.73
CA PRO A 478 19.84 -8.06 -5.80
C PRO A 478 19.23 -9.30 -5.18
N GLY A 479 19.84 -10.46 -5.44
CA GLY A 479 19.53 -11.64 -4.67
C GLY A 479 19.72 -11.28 -3.19
N PRO A 480 18.96 -11.89 -2.27
CA PRO A 480 19.22 -11.72 -0.85
C PRO A 480 20.73 -11.85 -0.60
N PRO A 481 21.34 -11.01 0.26
CA PRO A 481 22.76 -11.08 0.54
C PRO A 481 23.14 -12.54 0.77
N ALA A 482 24.23 -12.98 0.13
CA ALA A 482 24.67 -14.37 0.20
C ALA A 482 24.64 -14.80 1.68
N PRO A 483 23.89 -15.85 2.04
CA PRO A 483 23.87 -16.29 3.42
C PRO A 483 25.31 -16.54 3.82
N GLY A 484 25.76 -15.84 4.88
CA GLY A 484 26.95 -16.26 5.59
C GLY A 484 26.83 -17.77 5.87
N PRO A 485 27.97 -18.49 5.95
CA PRO A 485 27.96 -19.95 6.09
C PRO A 485 26.93 -20.37 7.15
N ALA A 486 25.96 -21.17 6.71
CA ALA A 486 24.82 -21.55 7.54
C ALA A 486 25.33 -22.13 8.87
N PRO A 487 24.84 -21.66 10.03
CA PRO A 487 25.05 -22.37 11.26
C PRO A 487 24.40 -23.76 11.12
N PRO A 488 24.97 -24.80 11.74
CA PRO A 488 24.49 -26.17 11.61
C PRO A 488 23.02 -26.30 12.05
N PRO A 489 22.24 -27.20 11.43
CA PRO A 489 20.81 -27.31 11.69
C PRO A 489 20.57 -28.01 13.04
N GLY A 490 19.94 -27.29 13.96
CA GLY A 490 19.32 -27.91 15.13
C GLY A 490 19.46 -27.15 16.45
N ASP A 491 18.96 -25.91 16.53
CA ASP A 491 18.59 -25.31 17.82
C ASP A 491 17.48 -24.27 17.60
N THR A 492 16.22 -24.72 17.70
CA THR A 492 15.11 -23.82 18.04
C THR A 492 15.26 -23.49 19.52
N THR A 493 16.04 -22.46 19.80
CA THR A 493 16.27 -21.98 21.16
C THR A 493 15.55 -20.65 21.36
N PRO A 494 14.95 -20.43 22.54
CA PRO A 494 14.38 -19.15 22.90
C PRO A 494 15.39 -18.01 22.61
N SER A 495 14.91 -16.89 22.08
CA SER A 495 15.75 -15.75 21.73
C SER A 495 15.24 -14.47 22.36
N LEU A 496 16.15 -13.52 22.58
CA LEU A 496 15.87 -12.21 23.14
C LEU A 496 16.49 -11.17 22.20
N ALA A 497 15.74 -10.14 21.85
CA ALA A 497 16.21 -9.05 21.00
C ALA A 497 15.87 -7.68 21.60
N LEU A 498 16.70 -6.67 21.29
CA LEU A 498 16.43 -5.28 21.64
C LEU A 498 15.97 -4.48 20.42
N THR A 499 14.92 -3.68 20.59
CA THR A 499 14.42 -2.75 19.57
C THR A 499 14.33 -1.33 20.15
N PRO A 500 14.97 -0.32 19.54
CA PRO A 500 15.84 -0.43 18.36
C PRO A 500 17.17 -1.14 18.70
N ALA A 501 17.83 -1.73 17.69
CA ALA A 501 19.14 -2.37 17.85
C ALA A 501 20.30 -1.36 17.86
N THR A 502 20.08 -0.15 17.34
CA THR A 502 21.04 0.96 17.38
C THR A 502 20.30 2.30 17.48
N VAL A 503 20.83 3.24 18.27
CA VAL A 503 20.29 4.61 18.35
C VAL A 503 21.36 5.66 18.61
N ASP A 504 21.12 6.87 18.13
CA ASP A 504 21.88 8.06 18.50
C ASP A 504 20.98 8.93 19.42
N LEU A 505 21.40 9.13 20.67
CA LEU A 505 20.70 9.92 21.70
C LEU A 505 21.40 11.27 21.89
N ARG A 506 20.65 12.37 21.94
CA ARG A 506 21.18 13.66 22.40
C ARG A 506 21.37 13.65 23.91
N ARG A 507 22.21 14.55 24.41
CA ARG A 507 22.36 14.77 25.85
C ARG A 507 21.02 15.21 26.47
N GLY A 508 20.53 14.43 27.44
CA GLY A 508 19.25 14.56 28.12
C GLY A 508 18.06 13.93 27.39
N GLU A 509 18.27 13.37 26.20
CA GLU A 509 17.23 12.66 25.44
C GLU A 509 16.99 11.28 26.04
N LYS A 510 15.70 10.90 26.13
CA LYS A 510 15.26 9.62 26.67
C LYS A 510 14.58 8.80 25.57
N LEU A 511 14.91 7.52 25.50
CA LEU A 511 14.30 6.56 24.58
C LEU A 511 14.02 5.24 25.30
N LEU A 512 12.88 4.62 25.00
CA LEU A 512 12.55 3.29 25.49
C LEU A 512 13.07 2.22 24.53
N PHE A 513 13.97 1.36 25.00
CA PHE A 513 14.32 0.11 24.33
C PHE A 513 13.30 -0.96 24.71
N LEU A 514 12.83 -1.74 23.73
CA LEU A 514 11.98 -2.91 23.95
C LEU A 514 12.82 -4.18 23.97
N ALA A 515 12.70 -4.96 25.04
CA ALA A 515 13.21 -6.32 25.10
C ALA A 515 12.11 -7.27 24.62
N VAL A 516 12.33 -7.89 23.47
CA VAL A 516 11.37 -8.77 22.79
C VAL A 516 11.86 -10.20 22.94
N TYR A 517 11.14 -10.99 23.73
CA TYR A 517 11.42 -12.40 23.97
C TYR A 517 10.60 -13.26 23.03
N ASP A 518 11.27 -14.09 22.25
CA ASP A 518 10.67 -15.12 21.42
C ASP A 518 10.96 -16.48 22.08
N PRO A 519 9.94 -17.14 22.68
CA PRO A 519 10.13 -18.44 23.33
C PRO A 519 10.54 -19.56 22.36
N ASP A 520 10.34 -19.38 21.06
CA ASP A 520 10.50 -20.43 20.04
C ASP A 520 11.66 -20.15 19.07
N GLY A 521 12.17 -18.91 19.03
CA GLY A 521 13.37 -18.49 18.28
C GLY A 521 13.17 -18.39 16.76
N VAL A 522 11.93 -18.14 16.30
CA VAL A 522 11.50 -18.24 14.90
C VAL A 522 11.16 -16.89 14.23
N GLY A 523 11.25 -15.77 14.95
CA GLY A 523 10.85 -14.46 14.41
C GLY A 523 9.35 -14.19 14.59
N PRO A 524 8.78 -13.08 14.06
CA PRO A 524 7.73 -12.35 14.75
C PRO A 524 6.31 -12.92 14.54
N ALA A 525 6.04 -14.05 15.20
CA ALA A 525 4.85 -14.34 16.00
C ALA A 525 5.08 -15.70 16.68
N PRO A 526 4.97 -15.83 18.03
CA PRO A 526 4.46 -14.89 19.02
C PRO A 526 5.58 -14.37 19.96
N ALA A 527 6.31 -13.32 19.55
CA ALA A 527 7.28 -12.68 20.44
C ALA A 527 6.60 -11.72 21.43
N VAL A 528 6.97 -11.77 22.72
CA VAL A 528 6.37 -11.01 23.82
C VAL A 528 7.35 -9.96 24.34
N THR A 529 6.87 -8.75 24.59
CA THR A 529 7.68 -7.70 25.23
C THR A 529 7.85 -7.98 26.72
N VAL A 530 9.10 -8.03 27.20
CA VAL A 530 9.48 -8.43 28.57
C VAL A 530 10.23 -7.34 29.34
N ASN A 531 10.10 -6.08 28.93
CA ASN A 531 10.82 -4.91 29.48
C ASN A 531 10.92 -4.82 31.00
N THR A 532 9.82 -5.02 31.71
CA THR A 532 9.76 -4.91 33.18
C THR A 532 10.19 -6.17 33.90
N GLN A 533 10.43 -7.24 33.15
CA GLN A 533 10.83 -8.56 33.64
C GLN A 533 12.30 -8.86 33.30
N ALA A 534 12.87 -8.15 32.33
CA ALA A 534 14.28 -8.20 31.97
C ALA A 534 15.13 -7.34 32.92
N SER A 535 16.38 -7.76 33.18
CA SER A 535 17.37 -6.94 33.87
C SER A 535 18.17 -6.11 32.87
N TRP A 536 18.25 -4.80 33.11
CA TRP A 536 18.89 -3.86 32.20
C TRP A 536 20.24 -3.38 32.73
N SER A 537 21.22 -3.24 31.83
CA SER A 537 22.52 -2.64 32.11
C SER A 537 23.07 -1.88 30.90
N THR A 538 24.09 -1.06 31.14
CA THR A 538 24.82 -0.27 30.15
C THR A 538 26.31 -0.42 30.43
N THR A 539 27.15 -0.44 29.40
CA THR A 539 28.61 -0.54 29.58
C THR A 539 29.22 0.69 30.24
N ASP A 540 28.58 1.85 30.11
CA ASP A 540 28.99 3.09 30.76
C ASP A 540 27.76 3.98 31.10
N PRO A 541 27.31 4.01 32.37
CA PRO A 541 26.16 4.79 32.80
C PRO A 541 26.42 6.31 32.80
N ASP A 542 27.67 6.75 32.67
CA ASP A 542 27.99 8.18 32.53
C ASP A 542 27.77 8.67 31.10
N VAL A 543 27.79 7.77 30.10
CA VAL A 543 27.51 8.06 28.68
C VAL A 543 26.02 7.86 28.37
N VAL A 544 25.44 6.70 28.68
CA VAL A 544 23.98 6.48 28.64
C VAL A 544 23.56 5.68 29.86
N ASP A 545 22.67 6.24 30.67
CA ASP A 545 22.06 5.56 31.81
C ASP A 545 20.78 4.84 31.38
N VAL A 546 20.54 3.62 31.86
CA VAL A 546 19.34 2.84 31.54
C VAL A 546 18.66 2.34 32.80
N ASN A 547 17.36 2.62 32.94
CA ASN A 547 16.59 2.17 34.09
C ASN A 547 16.03 0.75 33.90
N GLN A 548 15.48 0.17 34.97
CA GLN A 548 14.93 -1.19 34.96
C GLN A 548 13.61 -1.36 34.18
N ARG A 549 13.21 -0.37 33.37
CA ARG A 549 12.10 -0.47 32.40
C ARG A 549 12.58 -0.43 30.95
N GLY A 550 13.90 -0.31 30.73
CA GLY A 550 14.51 -0.17 29.41
C GLY A 550 14.53 1.26 28.88
N GLU A 551 14.22 2.27 29.70
CA GLU A 551 14.36 3.67 29.29
C GLU A 551 15.81 4.12 29.48
N ALA A 552 16.43 4.52 28.38
CA ALA A 552 17.81 4.96 28.28
C ALA A 552 17.88 6.49 28.10
N GLU A 553 18.79 7.14 28.83
CA GLU A 553 19.01 8.60 28.80
C GLU A 553 20.45 8.91 28.40
N GLY A 554 20.64 9.68 27.31
CA GLY A 554 21.96 10.14 26.89
C GLY A 554 22.54 11.19 27.86
N ARG A 555 23.80 11.04 28.28
CA ARG A 555 24.40 11.89 29.33
C ARG A 555 25.70 12.57 28.93
N LEU A 556 26.69 11.82 28.45
CA LEU A 556 27.98 12.32 27.96
C LEU A 556 28.27 11.77 26.57
N PRO A 557 29.06 12.46 25.74
CA PRO A 557 29.44 11.95 24.43
C PRO A 557 30.21 10.63 24.53
N GLY A 558 29.88 9.68 23.66
CA GLY A 558 30.48 8.35 23.67
C GLY A 558 29.58 7.30 23.04
N GLN A 559 30.06 6.06 23.03
CA GLN A 559 29.35 4.90 22.52
C GLN A 559 29.29 3.84 23.60
N VAL A 560 28.11 3.32 23.86
CA VAL A 560 27.88 2.24 24.84
C VAL A 560 27.06 1.11 24.25
N THR A 561 27.13 -0.02 24.93
CA THR A 561 26.22 -1.14 24.69
C THR A 561 25.21 -1.18 25.83
N ILE A 562 23.92 -1.14 25.48
CA ILE A 562 22.81 -1.40 26.38
C ILE A 562 22.48 -2.89 26.28
N ARG A 563 22.32 -3.54 27.43
CA ARG A 563 22.08 -4.98 27.53
C ARG A 563 20.83 -5.25 28.34
N ALA A 564 19.97 -6.15 27.84
CA ALA A 564 18.86 -6.71 28.59
C ALA A 564 19.05 -8.21 28.74
N GLU A 565 18.75 -8.74 29.92
CA GLU A 565 18.77 -10.18 30.17
C GLU A 565 17.41 -10.68 30.67
N TYR A 566 16.94 -11.78 30.10
CA TYR A 566 15.65 -12.39 30.45
C TYR A 566 15.70 -13.90 30.21
N GLN A 567 15.28 -14.69 31.20
CA GLN A 567 15.29 -16.17 31.17
C GLN A 567 16.63 -16.81 30.73
N GLY A 568 17.76 -16.21 31.14
CA GLY A 568 19.11 -16.72 30.82
C GLY A 568 19.63 -16.33 29.44
N LEU A 569 18.86 -15.56 28.67
CA LEU A 569 19.26 -14.95 27.41
C LEU A 569 19.70 -13.50 27.63
N ALA A 570 20.60 -13.02 26.78
CA ALA A 570 21.02 -11.64 26.74
C ALA A 570 20.87 -11.06 25.33
N ALA A 571 20.43 -9.81 25.26
CA ALA A 571 20.32 -9.04 24.04
C ALA A 571 21.02 -7.71 24.21
N GLU A 572 21.69 -7.24 23.16
CA GLU A 572 22.52 -6.04 23.18
C GLU A 572 22.07 -5.07 22.08
N ALA A 573 22.12 -3.78 22.40
CA ALA A 573 21.84 -2.69 21.48
C ALA A 573 22.92 -1.63 21.61
N LEU A 574 23.24 -0.96 20.50
CA LEU A 574 24.22 0.09 20.48
C LEU A 574 23.57 1.45 20.71
N ALA A 575 24.07 2.23 21.68
CA ALA A 575 23.65 3.61 21.86
C ALA A 575 24.86 4.54 21.73
N ARG A 576 24.71 5.62 20.98
CA ARG A 576 25.73 6.67 20.83
C ARG A 576 25.17 7.99 21.28
N VAL A 577 25.99 8.76 21.98
CA VAL A 577 25.74 10.18 22.24
C VAL A 577 26.80 10.93 21.44
N PRO A 578 26.43 11.57 20.32
CA PRO A 578 27.38 12.24 19.44
C PRO A 578 28.04 13.48 20.06
#